data_AF-A0A2E7RK63-F1
#
_entry.id   AF-A0A2E7RK63-F1
#
_cell.length_a   1.000
_cell.length_b   1.000
_cell.length_c   1.000
_cell.angle_alpha   90.00
_cell.angle_beta   90.00
_cell.angle_gamma   90.00
#
_symmetry.space_group_name_H-M   'P 1'
#
loop_
_entity.id
_entity.type
_entity.pdbx_description
1 polymer ?
#
loop_
_entity_poly.entity_id
_entity_poly.type
_entity_poly.pdbx_seq_one_letter_code
_entity_poly.pdbx_strand_id
1 'polypeptide(L)'
;MSQSAGGAPQTLPPGTGALGLHAFLASISILFVSTLCAYWIVRGQAGFWSEGLPAIPSGLWLSTALLVLLSGSSQTATNLFRFGKPDAGVRMFKLGFFLAIGFVVSQVLNWNELSAAHLSPKAKSLYAFSFYMLTGLHVLHVLGGLIWHWIALRKWKQGLATEETVRNTAVYWHFLGVCWAALFLSLIFGADADLQGEGIVRACWYLTGFGGAMFVICWLKAISAIAKHENIVLAAVAIIPMVAFLRAFMKADEMAMRRTLYWWVIWFGLILASTSVALAISLR
;
A
#
# COMPACT_ATOMS: atom_id res chain seq x y z
N MET A 1 -7.11 42.84 32.71
CA MET A 1 -6.74 42.65 31.29
C MET A 1 -5.87 41.40 31.20
N SER A 2 -6.46 40.24 30.93
CA SER A 2 -5.71 38.99 30.75
C SER A 2 -5.08 38.99 29.36
N GLN A 3 -3.75 38.89 29.32
CA GLN A 3 -3.03 38.64 28.08
C GLN A 3 -3.37 37.23 27.60
N SER A 4 -4.01 37.14 26.44
CA SER A 4 -4.22 35.89 25.72
C SER A 4 -2.86 35.33 25.30
N ALA A 5 -2.46 34.21 25.91
CA ALA A 5 -1.33 33.42 25.48
C ALA A 5 -1.59 32.89 24.06
N GLY A 6 -1.14 33.63 23.06
CA GLY A 6 -0.98 33.13 21.70
C GLY A 6 0.11 32.07 21.71
N GLY A 7 -0.28 30.82 21.92
CA GLY A 7 0.64 29.68 21.87
C GLY A 7 1.36 29.69 20.52
N ALA A 8 2.68 29.83 20.57
CA ALA A 8 3.52 29.70 19.38
C ALA A 8 3.17 28.36 18.68
N PRO A 9 3.05 28.33 17.34
CA PRO A 9 2.80 27.09 16.62
C PRO A 9 3.90 26.09 17.02
N GLN A 10 3.51 24.98 17.64
CA GLN A 10 4.45 23.93 18.02
C GLN A 10 5.13 23.40 16.76
N THR A 11 6.34 23.85 16.49
CA THR A 11 7.16 23.33 15.40
C THR A 11 7.72 21.98 15.84
N LEU A 12 7.22 20.89 15.25
CA LEU A 12 7.77 19.56 15.49
C LEU A 12 9.27 19.52 15.13
N PRO A 13 10.07 18.65 15.78
CA PRO A 13 11.48 18.49 15.44
C PRO A 13 11.67 18.19 13.94
N PRO A 14 12.73 18.72 13.30
CA PRO A 14 13.05 18.43 11.90
C PRO A 14 13.09 16.91 11.63
N GLY A 15 12.51 16.46 10.52
CA GLY A 15 12.50 15.03 10.15
C GLY A 15 11.34 14.20 10.71
N THR A 16 10.47 14.78 11.55
CA THR A 16 9.24 14.09 12.03
C THR A 16 8.36 13.66 10.84
N GLY A 17 8.28 14.47 9.79
CA GLY A 17 7.52 14.15 8.57
C GLY A 17 8.11 12.97 7.79
N ALA A 18 9.45 12.92 7.68
CA ALA A 18 10.14 11.79 7.06
C ALA A 18 9.96 10.49 7.85
N LEU A 19 10.03 10.53 9.19
CA LEU A 19 9.79 9.36 10.04
C LEU A 19 8.36 8.82 9.86
N GLY A 20 7.36 9.71 9.89
CA GLY A 20 5.96 9.33 9.64
C GLY A 20 5.75 8.72 8.26
N LEU A 21 6.41 9.27 7.23
CA LEU A 21 6.39 8.69 5.88
C LEU A 21 7.00 7.28 5.86
N HIS A 22 8.18 7.07 6.45
CA HIS A 22 8.80 5.73 6.44
C HIS A 22 7.94 4.69 7.18
N ALA A 23 7.35 5.04 8.32
CA ALA A 23 6.42 4.16 9.04
C ALA A 23 5.18 3.83 8.17
N PHE A 24 4.63 4.82 7.48
CA PHE A 24 3.52 4.62 6.55
C PHE A 24 3.90 3.72 5.37
N LEU A 25 5.07 3.93 4.76
CA LEU A 25 5.59 3.10 3.67
C LEU A 25 5.83 1.66 4.13
N ALA A 26 6.34 1.45 5.36
CA ALA A 26 6.52 0.11 5.92
C ALA A 26 5.17 -0.62 6.07
N SER A 27 4.14 0.06 6.54
CA SER A 27 2.78 -0.49 6.63
C SER A 27 2.22 -0.89 5.25
N ILE A 28 2.34 -0.01 4.26
CA ILE A 28 1.90 -0.30 2.89
C ILE A 28 2.73 -1.44 2.26
N SER A 29 4.02 -1.56 2.60
CA SER A 29 4.88 -2.65 2.13
C SER A 29 4.34 -4.00 2.58
N ILE A 30 3.94 -4.13 3.85
CA ILE A 30 3.35 -5.36 4.39
C ILE A 30 2.06 -5.72 3.63
N LEU A 31 1.22 -4.72 3.33
CA LEU A 31 -0.01 -4.91 2.55
C LEU A 31 0.28 -5.44 1.13
N PHE A 32 1.19 -4.80 0.39
CA PHE A 32 1.54 -5.26 -0.97
C PHE A 32 2.20 -6.63 -0.97
N VAL A 33 3.16 -6.88 -0.07
CA VAL A 33 3.84 -8.17 0.03
C VAL A 33 2.85 -9.28 0.35
N SER A 34 1.97 -9.07 1.33
CA SER A 34 0.97 -10.07 1.72
C SER A 34 -0.02 -10.37 0.58
N THR A 35 -0.46 -9.32 -0.13
CA THR A 35 -1.38 -9.49 -1.26
C THR A 35 -0.69 -10.19 -2.44
N LEU A 36 0.60 -9.93 -2.67
CA LEU A 36 1.39 -10.59 -3.70
C LEU A 36 1.67 -12.06 -3.35
N CYS A 37 1.94 -12.37 -2.08
CA CYS A 37 2.04 -13.75 -1.62
C CYS A 37 0.71 -14.50 -1.82
N ALA A 38 -0.43 -13.87 -1.49
CA ALA A 38 -1.74 -14.46 -1.73
C ALA A 38 -1.98 -14.75 -3.22
N TYR A 39 -1.59 -13.82 -4.10
CA TYR A 39 -1.62 -14.05 -5.55
C TYR A 39 -0.83 -15.29 -5.97
N TRP A 40 0.42 -15.41 -5.51
CA TRP A 40 1.29 -16.54 -5.88
C TRP A 40 0.79 -17.88 -5.33
N ILE A 41 0.21 -17.90 -4.12
CA ILE A 41 -0.40 -19.11 -3.55
C ILE A 41 -1.61 -19.54 -4.40
N VAL A 42 -2.52 -18.62 -4.71
CA VAL A 42 -3.71 -18.91 -5.52
C VAL A 42 -3.30 -19.35 -6.94
N ARG A 43 -2.32 -18.67 -7.54
CA ARG A 43 -1.76 -19.04 -8.85
C ARG A 43 -1.20 -20.46 -8.86
N GLY A 44 -0.40 -20.82 -7.85
CA GLY A 44 0.27 -22.11 -7.78
C GLY A 44 -0.67 -23.29 -7.51
N GLN A 45 -1.86 -23.02 -6.96
CA GLN A 45 -2.90 -24.04 -6.72
C GLN A 45 -3.89 -24.17 -7.88
N ALA A 46 -3.90 -23.22 -8.81
CA ALA A 46 -4.84 -23.22 -9.93
C ALA A 46 -4.30 -24.07 -11.10
N GLY A 47 -5.01 -25.15 -11.42
CA GLY A 47 -4.68 -26.01 -12.58
C GLY A 47 -4.92 -25.34 -13.93
N PHE A 48 -5.90 -24.43 -14.01
CA PHE A 48 -6.18 -23.58 -15.19
C PHE A 48 -6.12 -22.12 -14.78
N TRP A 49 -5.27 -21.31 -15.42
CA TRP A 49 -5.03 -19.92 -15.03
C TRP A 49 -5.34 -18.90 -16.12
N SER A 50 -4.50 -18.86 -17.16
CA SER A 50 -4.57 -17.93 -18.29
C SER A 50 -5.00 -18.58 -19.60
N GLU A 51 -5.17 -19.91 -19.63
CA GLU A 51 -5.50 -20.65 -20.85
C GLU A 51 -6.85 -20.20 -21.43
N GLY A 52 -6.81 -19.74 -22.69
CA GLY A 52 -7.99 -19.19 -23.38
C GLY A 52 -8.37 -17.76 -22.98
N LEU A 53 -7.59 -17.09 -22.13
CA LEU A 53 -7.79 -15.69 -21.76
C LEU A 53 -6.94 -14.74 -22.64
N PRO A 54 -7.42 -13.50 -22.90
CA PRO A 54 -6.65 -12.46 -23.57
C PRO A 54 -5.27 -12.27 -22.95
N ALA A 55 -4.27 -12.06 -23.81
CA ALA A 55 -2.93 -11.67 -23.37
C ALA A 55 -2.99 -10.35 -22.58
N ILE A 56 -1.99 -10.16 -21.70
CA ILE A 56 -1.86 -8.94 -20.93
C ILE A 56 -1.80 -7.73 -21.87
N PRO A 57 -2.61 -6.67 -21.67
CA PRO A 57 -2.62 -5.50 -22.54
C PRO A 57 -1.24 -4.86 -22.66
N SER A 58 -0.83 -4.53 -23.89
CA SER A 58 0.45 -3.84 -24.13
C SER A 58 0.50 -2.46 -23.46
N GLY A 59 -0.65 -1.87 -23.14
CA GLY A 59 -0.75 -0.62 -22.40
C GLY A 59 -0.16 -0.67 -20.98
N LEU A 60 0.07 -1.85 -20.40
CA LEU A 60 0.80 -1.96 -19.14
C LEU A 60 2.28 -1.56 -19.26
N TRP A 61 2.90 -1.76 -20.44
CA TRP A 61 4.27 -1.28 -20.69
C TRP A 61 4.33 0.25 -20.70
N LEU A 62 3.32 0.90 -21.29
CA LEU A 62 3.17 2.35 -21.25
C LEU A 62 3.01 2.82 -19.79
N SER A 63 2.17 2.16 -19.00
CA SER A 63 2.02 2.46 -17.57
C SER A 63 3.34 2.35 -16.81
N THR A 64 4.13 1.31 -17.07
CA THR A 64 5.47 1.14 -16.47
C THR A 64 6.42 2.26 -16.88
N ALA A 65 6.45 2.62 -18.17
CA ALA A 65 7.28 3.73 -18.66
C ALA A 65 6.90 5.06 -18.00
N LEU A 66 5.59 5.34 -17.83
CA LEU A 66 5.10 6.54 -17.14
C LEU A 66 5.57 6.62 -15.69
N LEU A 67 5.56 5.49 -14.95
CA LEU A 67 6.07 5.47 -13.57
C LEU A 67 7.59 5.61 -13.48
N VAL A 68 8.34 5.05 -14.43
CA VAL A 68 9.80 5.25 -14.50
C VAL A 68 10.13 6.72 -14.76
N LEU A 69 9.42 7.36 -15.70
CA LEU A 69 9.56 8.79 -15.96
C LEU A 69 9.12 9.64 -14.76
N LEU A 70 8.09 9.21 -14.03
CA LEU A 70 7.63 9.86 -12.80
C LEU A 70 8.70 9.80 -11.71
N SER A 71 9.31 8.64 -11.50
CA SER A 71 10.42 8.44 -10.58
C SER A 71 11.61 9.36 -10.95
N GLY A 72 12.02 9.36 -12.22
CA GLY A 72 13.10 10.21 -12.72
C GLY A 72 12.83 11.72 -12.57
N SER A 73 11.61 12.17 -12.93
CA SER A 73 11.21 13.57 -12.79
C SER A 73 11.12 14.00 -11.32
N SER A 74 10.61 13.14 -10.44
CA SER A 74 10.56 13.41 -9.00
C SER A 74 11.95 13.52 -8.38
N GLN A 75 12.87 12.63 -8.74
CA GLN A 75 14.26 12.71 -8.28
C GLN A 75 14.96 13.98 -8.79
N THR A 76 14.75 14.31 -10.06
CA THR A 76 15.30 15.52 -10.68
C THR A 76 14.77 16.77 -10.00
N ALA A 77 13.47 16.81 -9.66
CA ALA A 77 12.89 17.89 -8.89
C ALA A 77 13.59 18.05 -7.54
N THR A 78 13.73 16.98 -6.74
CA THR A 78 14.43 17.03 -5.44
C THR A 78 15.86 17.58 -5.58
N ASN A 79 16.62 17.12 -6.59
CA ASN A 79 17.98 17.59 -6.82
C ASN A 79 18.02 19.09 -7.18
N LEU A 80 17.11 19.55 -8.03
CA LEU A 80 17.04 20.97 -8.43
C LEU A 80 16.68 21.89 -7.26
N PHE A 81 15.80 21.45 -6.36
CA PHE A 81 15.52 22.18 -5.12
C PHE A 81 16.75 22.24 -4.21
N ARG A 82 17.50 21.14 -4.06
CA ARG A 82 18.75 21.08 -3.29
C ARG A 82 19.85 22.00 -3.84
N PHE A 83 19.94 22.13 -5.16
CA PHE A 83 20.93 22.99 -5.82
C PHE A 83 20.48 24.46 -5.96
N GLY A 84 19.40 24.88 -5.28
CA GLY A 84 18.95 26.27 -5.30
C GLY A 84 18.35 26.71 -6.65
N LYS A 85 17.82 25.78 -7.46
CA LYS A 85 17.15 26.04 -8.74
C LYS A 85 15.63 25.75 -8.65
N PRO A 86 14.86 26.48 -7.81
CA PRO A 86 13.47 26.15 -7.50
C PRO A 86 12.55 26.19 -8.72
N ASP A 87 12.72 27.14 -9.64
CA ASP A 87 11.86 27.23 -10.84
C ASP A 87 11.95 26.00 -11.73
N ALA A 88 13.17 25.50 -11.96
CA ALA A 88 13.38 24.27 -12.71
C ALA A 88 12.87 23.04 -11.92
N GLY A 89 13.09 23.02 -10.61
CA GLY A 89 12.59 21.95 -9.73
C GLY A 89 11.08 21.82 -9.77
N VAL A 90 10.36 22.95 -9.79
CA VAL A 90 8.89 22.99 -9.85
C VAL A 90 8.36 22.52 -11.20
N ARG A 91 9.06 22.83 -12.30
CA ARG A 91 8.69 22.30 -13.63
C ARG A 91 8.76 20.77 -13.64
N MET A 92 9.81 20.19 -13.08
CA MET A 92 9.95 18.73 -12.95
C MET A 92 8.92 18.14 -11.99
N PHE A 93 8.62 18.84 -10.89
CA PHE A 93 7.60 18.41 -9.93
C PHE A 93 6.19 18.39 -10.56
N LYS A 94 5.83 19.43 -11.34
CA LYS A 94 4.60 19.47 -12.12
C LYS A 94 4.55 18.37 -13.19
N LEU A 95 5.67 18.13 -13.88
CA LEU A 95 5.77 17.02 -14.84
C LEU A 95 5.44 15.69 -14.16
N GLY A 96 6.01 15.43 -12.98
CA GLY A 96 5.67 14.24 -12.18
C GLY A 96 4.17 14.15 -11.87
N PHE A 97 3.54 15.26 -11.46
CA PHE A 97 2.10 15.27 -11.23
C PHE A 97 1.28 14.85 -12.46
N PHE A 98 1.61 15.35 -13.66
CA PHE A 98 0.92 14.97 -14.89
C PHE A 98 1.24 13.54 -15.34
N LEU A 99 2.46 13.06 -15.13
CA LEU A 99 2.82 11.66 -15.41
C LEU A 99 2.01 10.69 -14.52
N ALA A 100 1.78 11.05 -13.25
CA ALA A 100 0.92 10.27 -12.36
C ALA A 100 -0.55 10.23 -12.84
N ILE A 101 -1.08 11.35 -13.34
CA ILE A 101 -2.40 11.37 -14.00
C ILE A 101 -2.41 10.46 -15.22
N GLY A 102 -1.39 10.57 -16.07
CA GLY A 102 -1.22 9.72 -17.25
C GLY A 102 -1.23 8.25 -16.90
N PHE A 103 -0.57 7.85 -15.80
CA PHE A 103 -0.62 6.47 -15.30
C PHE A 103 -2.04 6.02 -14.95
N VAL A 104 -2.79 6.83 -14.20
CA VAL A 104 -4.18 6.50 -13.82
C VAL A 104 -5.06 6.36 -15.07
N VAL A 105 -4.94 7.29 -16.03
CA VAL A 105 -5.67 7.23 -17.30
C VAL A 105 -5.30 5.95 -18.06
N SER A 106 -4.01 5.65 -18.17
CA SER A 106 -3.52 4.42 -18.80
C SER A 106 -4.16 3.19 -18.15
N GLN A 107 -4.25 3.12 -16.82
CA GLN A 107 -4.88 1.97 -16.16
C GLN A 107 -6.37 1.84 -16.43
N VAL A 108 -7.11 2.94 -16.46
CA VAL A 108 -8.53 2.91 -16.82
C VAL A 108 -8.71 2.40 -18.26
N LEU A 109 -7.85 2.82 -19.19
CA LEU A 109 -7.88 2.32 -20.57
C LEU A 109 -7.61 0.82 -20.64
N ASN A 110 -6.56 0.33 -19.94
CA ASN A 110 -6.24 -1.10 -19.87
C ASN A 110 -7.39 -1.92 -19.25
N TRP A 111 -8.05 -1.39 -18.21
CA TRP A 111 -9.21 -2.04 -17.59
C TRP A 111 -10.42 -2.11 -18.52
N ASN A 112 -10.65 -1.07 -19.32
CA ASN A 112 -11.72 -1.02 -20.31
C ASN A 112 -11.46 -2.02 -21.46
N GLU A 113 -10.22 -2.10 -21.93
CA GLU A 113 -9.80 -3.07 -22.95
C GLU A 113 -10.04 -4.52 -22.49
N LEU A 114 -9.60 -4.85 -21.27
CA LEU A 114 -9.85 -6.18 -20.68
C LEU A 114 -11.33 -6.46 -20.47
N SER A 115 -12.10 -5.48 -20.02
CA SER A 115 -13.54 -5.64 -19.84
C SER A 115 -14.27 -5.85 -21.17
N ALA A 116 -13.81 -5.20 -22.25
CA ALA A 116 -14.34 -5.40 -23.61
C ALA A 116 -14.00 -6.79 -24.15
N ALA A 117 -12.83 -7.33 -23.78
CA ALA A 117 -12.40 -8.69 -24.10
C ALA A 117 -13.01 -9.78 -23.19
N HIS A 118 -14.17 -9.53 -22.58
CA HIS A 118 -14.90 -10.42 -21.65
C HIS A 118 -14.20 -10.77 -20.33
N LEU A 119 -13.04 -10.17 -20.04
CA LEU A 119 -12.34 -10.26 -18.76
C LEU A 119 -12.77 -9.11 -17.82
N SER A 120 -14.05 -9.00 -17.52
CA SER A 120 -14.52 -7.97 -16.58
C SER A 120 -14.19 -8.33 -15.11
N PRO A 121 -14.19 -7.36 -14.17
CA PRO A 121 -14.07 -7.64 -12.74
C PRO A 121 -15.17 -8.57 -12.18
N LYS A 122 -16.28 -8.72 -12.91
CA LYS A 122 -17.40 -9.60 -12.56
C LYS A 122 -17.27 -11.00 -13.17
N ALA A 123 -16.26 -11.23 -14.00
CA ALA A 123 -16.00 -12.56 -14.55
C ALA A 123 -15.75 -13.54 -13.39
N LYS A 124 -16.29 -14.76 -13.51
CA LYS A 124 -16.06 -15.85 -12.55
C LYS A 124 -14.67 -16.48 -12.74
N SER A 125 -13.63 -15.64 -12.78
CA SER A 125 -12.25 -16.04 -12.98
C SER A 125 -11.38 -15.51 -11.84
N LEU A 126 -10.64 -16.42 -11.20
CA LEU A 126 -9.65 -16.08 -10.17
C LEU A 126 -8.54 -15.19 -10.75
N TYR A 127 -8.17 -15.41 -12.02
CA TYR A 127 -7.22 -14.56 -12.74
C TYR A 127 -7.69 -13.10 -12.80
N ALA A 128 -8.93 -12.88 -13.28
CA ALA A 128 -9.50 -11.54 -13.39
C ALA A 128 -9.60 -10.87 -12.01
N PHE A 129 -10.13 -11.59 -11.01
CA PHE A 129 -10.23 -11.07 -9.65
C PHE A 129 -8.88 -10.63 -9.09
N SER A 130 -7.86 -11.49 -9.18
CA SER A 130 -6.51 -11.18 -8.70
C SER A 130 -5.87 -10.03 -9.45
N PHE A 131 -6.02 -9.96 -10.77
CA PHE A 131 -5.51 -8.85 -11.59
C PHE A 131 -6.12 -7.51 -11.17
N TYR A 132 -7.46 -7.42 -11.11
CA TYR A 132 -8.15 -6.18 -10.74
C TYR A 132 -7.94 -5.80 -9.27
N MET A 133 -7.81 -6.79 -8.37
CA MET A 133 -7.48 -6.53 -6.97
C MET A 133 -6.08 -5.90 -6.84
N LEU A 134 -5.05 -6.51 -7.45
CA LEU A 134 -3.67 -6.01 -7.38
C LEU A 134 -3.51 -4.64 -8.04
N THR A 135 -3.98 -4.50 -9.29
CA THR A 135 -3.86 -3.25 -10.04
C THR A 135 -4.76 -2.15 -9.47
N GLY A 136 -5.96 -2.49 -9.01
CA GLY A 136 -6.88 -1.55 -8.36
C GLY A 136 -6.35 -1.03 -7.03
N LEU A 137 -5.79 -1.91 -6.19
CA LEU A 137 -5.14 -1.52 -4.95
C LEU A 137 -3.98 -0.55 -5.23
N HIS A 138 -3.18 -0.82 -6.25
CA HIS A 138 -2.09 0.07 -6.63
C HIS A 138 -2.58 1.44 -7.11
N VAL A 139 -3.59 1.48 -7.99
CA VAL A 139 -4.20 2.74 -8.46
C VAL A 139 -4.77 3.55 -7.30
N LEU A 140 -5.40 2.90 -6.31
CA LEU A 140 -5.89 3.58 -5.11
C LEU A 140 -4.77 4.33 -4.37
N HIS A 141 -3.60 3.71 -4.23
CA HIS A 141 -2.45 4.36 -3.61
C HIS A 141 -1.86 5.47 -4.49
N VAL A 142 -1.82 5.28 -5.81
CA VAL A 142 -1.43 6.34 -6.75
C VAL A 142 -2.35 7.55 -6.63
N LEU A 143 -3.67 7.36 -6.49
CA LEU A 143 -4.62 8.44 -6.26
C LEU A 143 -4.35 9.16 -4.92
N GLY A 144 -4.05 8.42 -3.85
CA GLY A 144 -3.60 8.99 -2.58
C GLY A 144 -2.34 9.85 -2.72
N GLY A 145 -1.34 9.33 -3.46
CA GLY A 145 -0.13 10.05 -3.84
C GLY A 145 -0.40 11.30 -4.66
N LEU A 146 -1.37 11.25 -5.57
CA LEU A 146 -1.76 12.37 -6.42
C LEU A 146 -2.37 13.51 -5.59
N ILE A 147 -3.22 13.19 -4.61
CA ILE A 147 -3.78 14.17 -3.67
C ILE A 147 -2.66 14.82 -2.86
N TRP A 148 -1.72 14.02 -2.33
CA TRP A 148 -0.58 14.56 -1.58
C TRP A 148 0.31 15.45 -2.45
N HIS A 149 0.63 15.03 -3.67
CA HIS A 149 1.44 15.78 -4.62
C HIS A 149 0.75 17.10 -5.02
N TRP A 150 -0.58 17.09 -5.19
CA TRP A 150 -1.36 18.31 -5.42
C TRP A 150 -1.29 19.28 -4.24
N ILE A 151 -1.43 18.79 -3.00
CA ILE A 151 -1.29 19.60 -1.80
C ILE A 151 0.12 20.20 -1.72
N ALA A 152 1.16 19.43 -2.03
CA ALA A 152 2.54 19.90 -2.06
C ALA A 152 2.74 21.03 -3.09
N LEU A 153 2.15 20.90 -4.29
CA LEU A 153 2.16 21.96 -5.32
C LEU A 153 1.43 23.23 -4.86
N ARG A 154 0.31 23.11 -4.12
CA ARG A 154 -0.41 24.26 -3.55
C ARG A 154 0.42 24.96 -2.46
N LYS A 155 1.02 24.20 -1.54
CA LYS A 155 1.92 24.74 -0.52
C LYS A 155 3.10 25.48 -1.15
N TRP A 156 3.63 24.98 -2.26
CA TRP A 156 4.70 25.65 -2.98
C TRP A 156 4.26 27.01 -3.55
N LYS A 157 3.08 27.08 -4.19
CA LYS A 157 2.53 28.35 -4.67
C LYS A 157 2.31 29.39 -3.56
N GLN A 158 2.09 28.94 -2.33
CA GLN A 158 1.90 29.78 -1.15
C GLN A 158 3.23 30.16 -0.46
N GLY A 159 4.37 29.69 -0.96
CA GLY A 159 5.67 29.89 -0.31
C GLY A 159 5.89 29.05 0.95
N LEU A 160 5.03 28.06 1.20
CA LEU A 160 5.01 27.22 2.41
C LEU A 160 5.63 25.83 2.19
N ALA A 161 6.03 25.49 0.96
CA ALA A 161 6.67 24.20 0.69
C ALA A 161 8.15 24.22 1.07
N THR A 162 8.57 23.17 1.76
CA THR A 162 9.96 22.92 2.12
C THR A 162 10.60 21.93 1.16
N GLU A 163 11.93 21.92 1.08
CA GLU A 163 12.69 20.88 0.38
C GLU A 163 12.29 19.47 0.86
N GLU A 164 12.06 19.31 2.17
CA GLU A 164 11.58 18.08 2.79
C GLU A 164 10.24 17.61 2.19
N THR A 165 9.33 18.53 1.86
CA THR A 165 8.03 18.18 1.25
C THR A 165 8.22 17.56 -0.14
N VAL A 166 9.11 18.13 -0.95
CA VAL A 166 9.41 17.61 -2.30
C VAL A 166 10.14 16.28 -2.20
N ARG A 167 11.12 16.16 -1.30
CA ARG A 167 11.86 14.92 -1.05
C ARG A 167 10.93 13.79 -0.60
N ASN A 168 10.07 14.04 0.38
CA ASN A 168 9.12 13.06 0.89
C ASN A 168 8.12 12.61 -0.19
N THR A 169 7.70 13.52 -1.06
CA THR A 169 6.86 13.19 -2.22
C THR A 169 7.62 12.30 -3.22
N ALA A 170 8.90 12.56 -3.48
CA ALA A 170 9.72 11.73 -4.35
C ALA A 170 9.94 10.32 -3.78
N VAL A 171 10.24 10.19 -2.48
CA VAL A 171 10.38 8.89 -1.81
C VAL A 171 9.09 8.06 -1.94
N TYR A 172 7.92 8.70 -1.80
CA TYR A 172 6.64 8.02 -1.98
C TYR A 172 6.43 7.53 -3.43
N TRP A 173 6.76 8.35 -4.43
CA TRP A 173 6.64 7.94 -5.84
C TRP A 173 7.61 6.82 -6.22
N HIS A 174 8.84 6.86 -5.72
CA HIS A 174 9.81 5.77 -5.90
C HIS A 174 9.29 4.45 -5.31
N PHE A 175 8.73 4.51 -4.10
CA PHE A 175 8.12 3.36 -3.46
C PHE A 175 6.98 2.77 -4.30
N LEU A 176 6.05 3.60 -4.79
CA LEU A 176 4.98 3.13 -5.67
C LEU A 176 5.53 2.54 -6.97
N GLY A 177 6.57 3.12 -7.56
CA GLY A 177 7.25 2.56 -8.73
C GLY A 177 7.81 1.16 -8.47
N VAL A 178 8.43 0.93 -7.31
CA VAL A 178 8.94 -0.39 -6.90
C VAL A 178 7.79 -1.39 -6.69
N CYS A 179 6.71 -0.97 -6.02
CA CYS A 179 5.52 -1.81 -5.87
C CYS A 179 4.94 -2.19 -7.24
N TRP A 180 4.82 -1.24 -8.16
CA TRP A 180 4.33 -1.50 -9.51
C TRP A 180 5.23 -2.48 -10.26
N ALA A 181 6.55 -2.31 -10.20
CA ALA A 181 7.48 -3.23 -10.83
C ALA A 181 7.30 -4.67 -10.30
N ALA A 182 7.17 -4.85 -8.99
CA ALA A 182 6.90 -6.15 -8.40
C ALA A 182 5.56 -6.75 -8.85
N LEU A 183 4.51 -5.93 -8.93
CA LEU A 183 3.20 -6.35 -9.46
C LEU A 183 3.28 -6.74 -10.93
N PHE A 184 3.87 -5.89 -11.76
CA PHE A 184 3.97 -6.07 -13.21
C PHE A 184 4.77 -7.34 -13.55
N LEU A 185 5.92 -7.54 -12.88
CA LEU A 185 6.70 -8.77 -13.04
C LEU A 185 5.89 -9.98 -12.60
N SER A 186 5.17 -9.91 -11.47
CA SER A 186 4.36 -11.02 -11.00
C SER A 186 3.21 -11.36 -11.94
N LEU A 187 2.61 -10.37 -12.58
CA LEU A 187 1.55 -10.59 -13.58
C LEU A 187 2.09 -11.21 -14.87
N ILE A 188 3.27 -10.80 -15.33
CA ILE A 188 3.94 -11.38 -16.50
C ILE A 188 4.33 -12.84 -16.22
N PHE A 189 5.15 -13.07 -15.20
CA PHE A 189 5.62 -14.42 -14.89
C PHE A 189 4.48 -15.33 -14.43
N GLY A 190 3.52 -14.79 -13.67
CA GLY A 190 2.35 -15.56 -13.25
C GLY A 190 1.38 -15.88 -14.39
N ALA A 191 1.49 -15.25 -15.57
CA ALA A 191 0.70 -15.61 -16.75
C ALA A 191 1.24 -16.83 -17.50
N ASP A 192 2.52 -17.20 -17.29
CA ASP A 192 3.11 -18.40 -17.88
C ASP A 192 2.53 -19.66 -17.23
N ALA A 193 2.03 -20.59 -18.04
CA ALA A 193 1.32 -21.79 -17.60
C ALA A 193 2.22 -22.79 -16.83
N ASP A 194 3.51 -22.84 -17.17
CA ASP A 194 4.49 -23.82 -16.66
C ASP A 194 5.00 -23.55 -15.23
N LEU A 195 4.66 -22.41 -14.62
CA LEU A 195 5.06 -22.08 -13.25
C LEU A 195 4.18 -22.79 -12.20
N GLN A 196 4.25 -24.13 -12.12
CA GLN A 196 3.78 -24.92 -10.97
C GLN A 196 4.82 -24.93 -9.84
N GLY A 197 5.35 -23.75 -9.50
CA GLY A 197 6.49 -23.63 -8.59
C GLY A 197 6.13 -23.83 -7.12
N GLU A 198 6.10 -25.08 -6.64
CA GLU A 198 5.94 -25.39 -5.21
C GLU A 198 6.93 -24.62 -4.31
N GLY A 199 8.12 -24.27 -4.83
CA GLY A 199 9.12 -23.49 -4.11
C GLY A 199 8.69 -22.04 -3.81
N ILE A 200 8.07 -21.36 -4.78
CA ILE A 200 7.56 -19.98 -4.60
C ILE A 200 6.37 -19.99 -3.64
N VAL A 201 5.48 -20.97 -3.78
CA VAL A 201 4.34 -21.16 -2.88
C VAL A 201 4.82 -21.43 -1.45
N ARG A 202 5.80 -22.32 -1.25
CA ARG A 202 6.41 -22.57 0.06
C ARG A 202 7.07 -21.32 0.65
N ALA A 203 7.84 -20.57 -0.15
CA ALA A 203 8.44 -19.32 0.30
C ALA A 203 7.38 -18.29 0.74
N CYS A 204 6.27 -18.17 0.01
CA CYS A 204 5.15 -17.30 0.38
C CYS A 204 4.47 -17.75 1.68
N TRP A 205 4.30 -19.06 1.88
CA TRP A 205 3.79 -19.61 3.14
C TRP A 205 4.75 -19.37 4.31
N TYR A 206 6.06 -19.50 4.11
CA TYR A 206 7.04 -19.18 5.15
C TYR A 206 7.05 -17.68 5.47
N LEU A 207 6.96 -16.81 4.48
CA LEU A 207 6.98 -15.36 4.68
C LEU A 207 5.71 -14.88 5.42
N THR A 208 4.54 -15.34 4.98
CA THR A 208 3.26 -14.99 5.61
C THR A 208 3.08 -15.68 6.96
N GLY A 209 3.52 -16.94 7.09
CA GLY A 209 3.55 -17.68 8.35
C GLY A 209 4.51 -17.06 9.37
N PHE A 210 5.69 -16.61 8.96
CA PHE A 210 6.63 -15.86 9.81
C PHE A 210 6.03 -14.52 10.24
N GLY A 211 5.41 -13.78 9.32
CA GLY A 211 4.71 -12.54 9.64
C GLY A 211 3.57 -12.75 10.66
N GLY A 212 2.77 -13.81 10.48
CA GLY A 212 1.73 -14.21 11.42
C GLY A 212 2.30 -14.61 12.78
N ALA A 213 3.39 -15.40 12.81
CA ALA A 213 4.05 -15.80 14.05
C ALA A 213 4.62 -14.59 14.80
N MET A 214 5.28 -13.66 14.09
CA MET A 214 5.81 -12.43 14.68
C MET A 214 4.69 -11.54 15.24
N PHE A 215 3.58 -11.42 14.53
CA PHE A 215 2.39 -10.71 15.01
C PHE A 215 1.86 -11.34 16.32
N VAL A 216 1.71 -12.67 16.34
CA VAL A 216 1.30 -13.41 17.55
C VAL A 216 2.29 -13.20 18.70
N ILE A 217 3.60 -13.25 18.45
CA ILE A 217 4.64 -13.05 19.47
C ILE A 217 4.59 -11.62 20.03
N CYS A 218 4.53 -10.59 19.18
CA CYS A 218 4.41 -9.19 19.59
C CYS A 218 3.14 -8.97 20.42
N TRP A 219 2.05 -9.63 20.03
CA TRP A 219 0.77 -9.52 20.70
C TRP A 219 0.73 -10.24 22.05
N LEU A 220 1.32 -11.44 22.15
CA LEU A 220 1.52 -12.15 23.42
C LEU A 220 2.41 -11.33 24.37
N LYS A 221 3.46 -10.68 23.86
CA LYS A 221 4.27 -9.75 24.64
C LYS A 221 3.47 -8.55 25.13
N ALA A 222 2.57 -7.99 24.30
CA ALA A 222 1.69 -6.90 24.70
C ALA A 222 0.71 -7.33 25.81
N ILE A 223 0.09 -8.52 25.69
CA ILE A 223 -0.78 -9.08 26.73
C ILE A 223 -0.01 -9.34 28.02
N SER A 224 1.21 -9.89 27.93
CA SER A 224 2.08 -10.12 29.08
C SER A 224 2.45 -8.81 29.77
N ALA A 225 2.71 -7.74 29.02
CA ALA A 225 2.97 -6.42 29.57
C ALA A 225 1.74 -5.83 30.28
N ILE A 226 0.55 -5.91 29.68
CA ILE A 226 -0.71 -5.44 30.28
C ILE A 226 -1.05 -6.23 31.54
N ALA A 227 -0.87 -7.56 31.52
CA ALA A 227 -1.08 -8.41 32.68
C ALA A 227 -0.11 -8.10 33.83
N LYS A 228 1.11 -7.64 33.52
CA LYS A 228 2.15 -7.33 34.50
C LYS A 228 2.04 -5.90 35.06
N HIS A 229 1.56 -4.94 34.27
CA HIS A 229 1.60 -3.52 34.62
C HIS A 229 0.23 -2.88 34.89
N GLU A 230 -0.89 -3.52 34.51
CA GLU A 230 -2.24 -2.95 34.72
C GLU A 230 -3.18 -3.92 35.46
N ASN A 231 -3.93 -4.75 34.74
CA ASN A 231 -4.96 -5.62 35.30
C ASN A 231 -5.15 -6.87 34.43
N ILE A 232 -5.21 -8.04 35.07
CA ILE A 232 -5.36 -9.34 34.40
C ILE A 232 -6.69 -9.47 33.64
N VAL A 233 -7.72 -8.72 34.06
CA VAL A 233 -9.03 -8.69 33.39
C VAL A 233 -8.93 -7.99 32.02
N LEU A 234 -8.15 -6.92 31.91
CA LEU A 234 -7.88 -6.22 30.63
C LEU A 234 -7.08 -7.11 29.68
N ALA A 235 -6.10 -7.86 30.20
CA ALA A 235 -5.36 -8.86 29.44
C ALA A 235 -6.26 -10.00 28.93
N ALA A 236 -7.23 -10.48 29.74
CA ALA A 236 -8.18 -11.51 29.35
C ALA A 236 -9.17 -11.02 28.27
N VAL A 237 -9.66 -9.79 28.38
CA VAL A 237 -10.53 -9.18 27.36
C VAL A 237 -9.80 -9.02 26.03
N ALA A 238 -8.49 -8.72 26.06
CA ALA A 238 -7.68 -8.64 24.85
C ALA A 238 -7.58 -9.98 24.09
N ILE A 239 -7.81 -11.14 24.73
CA ILE A 239 -7.76 -12.48 24.09
C ILE A 239 -9.01 -12.77 23.25
N ILE A 240 -10.16 -12.17 23.62
CA ILE A 240 -11.48 -12.45 23.03
C ILE A 240 -11.53 -12.20 21.51
N PRO A 241 -11.01 -11.07 20.97
CA PRO A 241 -10.99 -10.82 19.53
C PRO A 241 -10.22 -11.87 18.73
N MET A 242 -9.15 -12.45 19.27
CA MET A 242 -8.32 -13.47 18.60
C MET A 242 -9.06 -14.80 18.47
N VAL A 243 -9.69 -15.26 19.56
CA VAL A 243 -10.45 -16.52 19.56
C VAL A 243 -11.69 -16.39 18.67
N ALA A 244 -12.35 -15.22 18.71
CA ALA A 244 -13.45 -14.90 17.81
C ALA A 244 -13.00 -14.86 16.34
N PHE A 245 -11.85 -14.25 16.05
CA PHE A 245 -11.27 -14.20 14.71
C PHE A 245 -10.91 -15.58 14.17
N LEU A 246 -10.17 -16.40 14.93
CA LEU A 246 -9.80 -17.76 14.54
C LEU A 246 -11.03 -18.64 14.30
N ARG A 247 -12.05 -18.56 15.18
CA ARG A 247 -13.32 -19.28 14.97
C ARG A 247 -14.06 -18.79 13.72
N ALA A 248 -14.09 -17.48 13.48
CA ALA A 248 -14.74 -16.90 12.31
C ALA A 248 -14.03 -17.29 11.00
N PHE A 249 -12.70 -17.33 11.02
CA PHE A 249 -11.87 -17.71 9.88
C PHE A 249 -11.98 -19.20 9.56
N MET A 250 -11.97 -20.07 10.59
CA MET A 250 -12.10 -21.52 10.41
C MET A 250 -13.51 -21.98 9.97
N LYS A 251 -14.55 -21.19 10.22
CA LYS A 251 -15.94 -21.46 9.82
C LYS A 251 -16.47 -20.48 8.76
N ALA A 252 -15.56 -19.81 8.03
CA ALA A 252 -15.94 -18.75 7.10
C ALA A 252 -16.88 -19.22 5.97
N ASP A 253 -16.71 -20.46 5.50
CA ASP A 253 -17.54 -21.07 4.45
C ASP A 253 -18.92 -21.50 4.95
N GLU A 254 -19.04 -21.98 6.20
CA GLU A 254 -20.34 -22.35 6.81
C GLU A 254 -21.21 -21.13 7.14
N MET A 255 -20.60 -19.97 7.43
CA MET A 255 -21.32 -18.79 7.91
C MET A 255 -21.70 -17.77 6.82
N ALA A 256 -21.51 -18.10 5.54
CA ALA A 256 -21.75 -17.21 4.39
C ALA A 256 -21.17 -15.79 4.59
N MET A 257 -20.04 -15.70 5.28
CA MET A 257 -19.56 -14.46 5.92
C MET A 257 -18.73 -13.55 5.01
N ARG A 258 -18.78 -13.78 3.69
CA ARG A 258 -17.93 -13.11 2.68
C ARG A 258 -17.98 -11.59 2.79
N ARG A 259 -19.17 -11.01 3.00
CA ARG A 259 -19.39 -9.56 3.09
C ARG A 259 -18.91 -8.95 4.42
N THR A 260 -18.96 -9.74 5.49
CA THR A 260 -18.55 -9.33 6.85
C THR A 260 -17.04 -9.38 7.02
N LEU A 261 -16.37 -10.33 6.36
CA LEU A 261 -14.91 -10.43 6.33
C LEU A 261 -14.25 -9.18 5.70
N TYR A 262 -14.88 -8.62 4.65
CA TYR A 262 -14.44 -7.34 4.07
C TYR A 262 -14.46 -6.19 5.07
N TRP A 263 -15.56 -6.06 5.82
CA TRP A 263 -15.67 -5.05 6.88
C TRP A 263 -14.66 -5.29 7.99
N TRP A 264 -14.40 -6.55 8.34
CA TRP A 264 -13.40 -6.92 9.35
C TRP A 264 -11.97 -6.57 8.94
N VAL A 265 -11.57 -6.82 7.70
CA VAL A 265 -10.24 -6.41 7.19
C VAL A 265 -10.10 -4.88 7.23
N ILE A 266 -11.15 -4.14 6.87
CA ILE A 266 -11.18 -2.68 6.95
C ILE A 266 -11.04 -2.21 8.40
N TRP A 267 -11.83 -2.75 9.33
CA TRP A 267 -11.78 -2.38 10.74
C TRP A 267 -10.45 -2.77 11.40
N PHE A 268 -9.89 -3.93 11.06
CA PHE A 268 -8.61 -4.37 11.58
C PHE A 268 -7.46 -3.51 11.07
N GLY A 269 -7.50 -3.14 9.78
CA GLY A 269 -6.58 -2.15 9.20
C GLY A 269 -6.67 -0.78 9.88
N LEU A 270 -7.89 -0.33 10.20
CA LEU A 270 -8.13 0.92 10.93
C LEU A 270 -7.64 0.86 12.39
N ILE A 271 -7.79 -0.28 13.06
CA ILE A 271 -7.31 -0.51 14.43
C ILE A 271 -5.79 -0.59 14.48
N LEU A 272 -5.15 -1.27 13.52
CA LEU A 272 -3.69 -1.29 13.40
C LEU A 272 -3.14 0.11 13.11
N ALA A 273 -3.80 0.86 12.23
CA ALA A 273 -3.44 2.25 11.96
C ALA A 273 -3.60 3.13 13.21
N SER A 274 -4.70 3.01 13.96
CA SER A 274 -4.96 3.82 15.15
C SER A 274 -4.04 3.47 16.33
N THR A 275 -3.74 2.19 16.53
CA THR A 275 -2.80 1.72 17.57
C THR A 275 -1.35 2.09 17.24
N SER A 276 -0.96 2.09 15.96
CA SER A 276 0.34 2.59 15.52
C SER A 276 0.50 4.10 15.82
N VAL A 277 -0.56 4.88 15.63
CA VAL A 277 -0.60 6.31 15.96
C VAL A 277 -0.57 6.54 17.48
N ALA A 278 -1.29 5.73 18.26
CA ALA A 278 -1.28 5.82 19.72
C ALA A 278 0.09 5.47 20.32
N LEU A 279 0.77 4.43 19.80
CA LEU A 279 2.11 4.05 20.26
C LEU A 279 3.18 5.11 19.93
N ALA A 280 3.01 5.82 18.82
CA ALA A 280 3.89 6.93 18.45
C ALA A 280 3.69 8.17 19.34
N ILE A 281 2.51 8.32 19.95
CA ILE A 281 2.20 9.40 20.90
C ILE A 281 2.70 9.06 22.31
N SER A 282 2.72 7.78 22.70
CA SER A 282 3.17 7.36 24.04
C SER A 282 4.69 7.22 24.19
N LEU A 283 5.46 7.38 23.11
CA LEU A 283 6.94 7.36 23.11
C LEU A 283 7.56 8.77 23.17
N ARG A 284 6.79 9.77 23.60
CA ARG A 284 7.26 11.09 24.04
C ARG A 284 7.08 11.23 25.54
#